data_AF-A0A450RVX0-F1
#
_entry.id   AF-A0A450RVX0-F1
#
_cell.length_a   1.000
_cell.length_b   1.000
_cell.length_c   1.000
_cell.angle_alpha   90.00
_cell.angle_beta   90.00
_cell.angle_gamma   90.00
#
_symmetry.space_group_name_H-M   'P 1'
#
loop_
_entity.id
_entity.type
_entity.pdbx_description
1 polymer ?
#
loop_
_entity_poly.entity_id
_entity_poly.type
_entity_poly.pdbx_seq_one_letter_code
_entity_poly.pdbx_strand_id
1 'polypeptide(L)'
;MKAELSDSLKEEVLRDFLLSGTITIQNSNIGAKKEYSALYREFLDRIRFQKEYTDSAYTSRYVNHFYTSDEMDAFRRKWVVF
;
A
#
# COMPACT_ATOMS: atom_id res chain seq x y z
N MET A 1 12.05 1.45 2.47
CA MET A 1 11.18 0.28 2.73
C MET A 1 9.77 0.62 2.28
N LYS A 2 9.05 -0.33 1.68
CA LYS A 2 7.63 -0.22 1.33
C LYS A 2 6.78 0.06 2.59
N ALA A 3 5.85 1.02 2.53
CA ALA A 3 5.10 1.44 3.72
C ALA A 3 4.03 0.41 4.13
N GLU A 4 3.55 -0.35 3.15
CA GLU A 4 2.47 -1.32 3.22
C GLU A 4 2.92 -2.74 3.60
N LEU A 5 4.22 -2.96 3.86
CA LEU A 5 4.69 -4.24 4.41
C LEU A 5 3.96 -4.56 5.71
N SER A 6 3.79 -5.85 6.02
CA SER A 6 3.22 -6.25 7.31
C SER A 6 4.10 -5.76 8.45
N ASP A 7 3.49 -5.46 9.58
CA ASP A 7 4.25 -4.99 10.75
C ASP A 7 5.25 -6.04 11.23
N SER A 8 4.92 -7.33 11.11
CA SER A 8 5.84 -8.42 11.43
C SER A 8 7.13 -8.36 10.60
N LEU A 9 7.03 -8.07 9.30
CA LEU A 9 8.18 -7.99 8.41
C LEU A 9 8.97 -6.69 8.66
N LYS A 10 8.27 -5.58 8.95
CA LYS A 10 8.93 -4.33 9.34
C LYS A 10 9.72 -4.51 10.64
N GLU A 11 9.14 -5.15 11.65
CA GLU A 11 9.80 -5.45 12.91
C GLU A 11 11.04 -6.33 12.71
N GLU A 12 10.95 -7.36 11.84
CA GLU A 12 12.09 -8.21 11.49
C GLU A 12 13.24 -7.41 10.86
N VAL A 13 12.94 -6.60 9.84
CA VAL A 13 13.94 -5.75 9.16
C VAL A 13 14.55 -4.73 10.13
N LEU A 14 13.74 -4.16 11.03
CA LEU A 14 14.24 -3.22 12.04
C LEU A 14 15.14 -3.91 13.07
N ARG A 15 14.82 -5.14 13.47
CA ARG A 15 15.65 -5.92 14.39
C ARG A 15 17.01 -6.23 13.78
N ASP A 16 17.02 -6.67 12.53
CA ASP A 16 18.24 -6.92 11.77
C ASP A 16 19.06 -5.63 11.61
N PHE A 17 18.43 -4.53 11.18
CA PHE A 17 19.10 -3.26 10.96
C PHE A 17 19.69 -2.63 12.24
N LEU A 18 18.95 -2.67 13.35
CA LEU A 18 19.35 -2.05 14.61
C LEU A 18 20.23 -2.95 15.48
N LEU A 19 20.45 -4.22 15.09
CA LEU A 19 21.15 -5.24 15.88
C LEU A 19 20.64 -5.31 17.33
N SER A 20 19.33 -5.12 17.51
CA SER A 20 18.69 -4.93 18.82
C SER A 20 17.66 -6.01 19.09
N GLY A 21 17.22 -6.09 20.36
CA GLY A 21 16.26 -7.09 20.83
C GLY A 21 14.85 -6.91 20.27
N THR A 22 13.84 -7.40 20.99
CA THR A 22 12.45 -7.39 20.50
C THR A 22 11.94 -5.97 20.21
N ILE A 23 11.61 -5.71 18.94
CA ILE A 23 10.90 -4.51 18.48
C ILE A 23 9.46 -4.92 18.16
N THR A 24 8.50 -4.13 18.67
CA THR A 24 7.06 -4.33 18.43
C THR A 24 6.44 -3.03 17.93
N ILE A 25 5.73 -3.08 16.80
CA ILE A 25 4.97 -1.96 16.24
C ILE A 25 3.55 -1.99 16.83
N GLN A 26 3.15 -0.91 17.49
CA GLN A 26 1.79 -0.74 18.00
C GLN A 26 0.96 0.14 17.08
N ASN A 27 -0.09 -0.43 16.49
CA ASN A 27 -1.00 0.30 15.61
C ASN A 27 -2.01 1.15 16.40
N SER A 28 -1.87 2.47 16.34
CA SER A 28 -2.82 3.43 16.91
C SER A 28 -3.79 4.03 15.88
N ASN A 29 -3.45 4.02 14.58
CA ASN A 29 -4.21 4.69 13.51
C ASN A 29 -4.86 3.69 12.53
N ILE A 30 -5.75 2.84 13.05
CA ILE A 30 -6.45 1.85 12.21
C ILE A 30 -7.69 2.49 11.60
N GLY A 31 -7.58 2.94 10.35
CA GLY A 31 -8.68 3.58 9.62
C GLY A 31 -9.96 2.73 9.53
N ALA A 32 -9.82 1.40 9.48
CA ALA A 32 -10.95 0.46 9.44
C ALA A 32 -11.81 0.47 10.72
N LYS A 33 -11.28 0.96 11.85
CA LYS A 33 -12.03 1.07 13.12
C LYS A 33 -12.76 2.41 13.27
N LYS A 34 -12.57 3.34 12.32
CA LYS A 34 -13.22 4.65 12.35
C LYS A 34 -14.64 4.57 11.82
N GLU A 35 -15.49 5.49 12.26
CA GLU A 35 -16.93 5.52 11.94
C GLU A 35 -17.20 5.53 10.43
N TYR A 36 -16.34 6.19 9.65
CA TYR A 36 -16.47 6.32 8.21
C TYR A 36 -15.93 5.11 7.41
N SER A 37 -15.49 4.04 8.06
CA SER A 37 -14.81 2.92 7.39
C SER A 37 -15.71 2.18 6.38
N ALA A 38 -17.02 2.09 6.64
CA ALA A 38 -17.97 1.46 5.74
C ALA A 38 -18.14 2.26 4.43
N LEU A 39 -18.38 3.57 4.55
CA LEU A 39 -18.50 4.46 3.39
C LEU A 39 -17.21 4.49 2.57
N TYR A 40 -16.07 4.54 3.24
CA TYR A 40 -14.77 4.49 2.57
C TYR A 40 -14.58 3.20 1.78
N ARG A 41 -14.99 2.04 2.33
CA ARG A 41 -14.91 0.74 1.63
C ARG A 41 -15.79 0.72 0.37
N GLU A 42 -17.03 1.15 0.49
CA GLU A 42 -17.97 1.24 -0.65
C GLU A 42 -17.42 2.14 -1.76
N PHE A 43 -16.81 3.26 -1.38
CA PHE A 43 -16.14 4.15 -2.33
C PHE A 43 -15.00 3.45 -3.07
N LEU A 44 -14.11 2.76 -2.35
CA LEU A 44 -12.99 2.03 -2.96
C LEU A 44 -13.45 0.90 -3.88
N ASP A 45 -14.55 0.22 -3.55
CA ASP A 45 -15.09 -0.88 -4.36
C ASP A 45 -15.67 -0.38 -5.69
N ARG A 46 -16.19 0.86 -5.72
CA ARG A 46 -16.84 1.45 -6.89
C ARG A 46 -15.95 2.35 -7.73
N ILE A 47 -14.96 3.01 -7.13
CA ILE A 47 -14.14 3.97 -7.86
C ILE A 47 -13.34 3.27 -8.95
N ARG A 48 -13.37 3.85 -10.13
CA ARG A 48 -12.59 3.43 -11.28
C ARG A 48 -11.99 4.64 -11.96
N PHE A 49 -10.79 4.48 -12.47
CA PHE A 49 -10.02 5.55 -13.10
C PHE A 49 -9.79 5.25 -14.58
N GLN A 50 -9.62 6.32 -15.36
CA GLN A 50 -9.16 6.22 -16.73
C GLN A 50 -7.74 5.64 -16.77
N LYS A 51 -7.45 4.84 -17.80
CA LYS A 51 -6.17 4.16 -17.95
C LYS A 51 -5.01 5.17 -17.94
N GLU A 52 -5.17 6.28 -18.64
CA GLU A 52 -4.18 7.34 -18.79
C GLU A 52 -3.78 7.93 -17.44
N TYR A 53 -4.76 8.12 -16.54
CA TYR A 53 -4.51 8.60 -15.19
C TYR A 53 -3.66 7.60 -14.40
N THR A 54 -4.05 6.33 -14.40
CA THR A 54 -3.29 5.29 -13.67
C THR A 54 -1.90 5.07 -14.23
N ASP A 55 -1.72 5.17 -15.54
CA ASP A 55 -0.41 5.05 -16.17
C ASP A 55 0.51 6.19 -15.76
N SER A 56 0.00 7.43 -15.71
CA SER A 56 0.78 8.57 -15.21
C SER A 56 1.20 8.40 -13.74
N ALA A 57 0.32 7.85 -12.90
CA ALA A 57 0.60 7.60 -11.49
C ALA A 57 1.67 6.51 -11.29
N TYR A 58 1.55 5.40 -12.03
CA TYR A 58 2.42 4.22 -11.85
C TYR A 58 3.72 4.27 -12.64
N THR A 59 3.91 5.23 -13.55
CA THR A 59 5.19 5.46 -14.21
C THR A 59 6.10 6.45 -13.47
N SER A 60 5.67 6.95 -12.31
CA SER A 60 6.48 7.88 -11.51
C SER A 60 7.78 7.23 -11.00
N ARG A 61 8.81 8.07 -10.78
CA ARG A 61 10.12 7.64 -10.25
C ARG A 61 10.00 6.82 -8.96
N TYR A 62 9.08 7.20 -8.07
CA TYR A 62 8.90 6.52 -6.79
C TYR A 62 8.29 5.13 -6.95
N VAL A 63 7.30 4.99 -7.84
CA VAL A 63 6.67 3.70 -8.08
C VAL A 63 7.68 2.73 -8.69
N ASN A 64 8.45 3.16 -9.69
CA ASN A 64 9.50 2.35 -10.30
C ASN A 64 10.65 1.98 -9.33
N HIS A 65 10.87 2.78 -8.28
CA HIS A 65 11.90 2.47 -7.28
C HIS A 65 11.48 1.36 -6.32
N PHE A 66 10.19 1.33 -5.95
CA PHE A 66 9.70 0.40 -4.94
C PHE A 66 9.00 -0.83 -5.52
N TYR A 67 8.32 -0.73 -6.65
CA TYR A 67 7.43 -1.78 -7.14
C TYR A 67 7.92 -2.44 -8.42
N THR A 68 7.63 -3.73 -8.56
CA THR A 68 7.92 -4.50 -9.77
C THR A 68 6.87 -4.24 -10.86
N SER A 69 7.15 -4.66 -12.09
CA SER A 69 6.18 -4.65 -13.20
C SER A 69 4.88 -5.36 -12.83
N ASP A 70 5.00 -6.53 -12.19
CA ASP A 70 3.86 -7.37 -11.86
C ASP A 70 2.96 -6.74 -10.80
N GLU A 71 3.57 -6.06 -9.81
CA GLU A 71 2.85 -5.28 -8.80
C GLU A 71 2.13 -4.08 -9.44
N MET A 72 2.81 -3.35 -10.34
CA MET A 72 2.20 -2.24 -11.06
C MET A 72 1.03 -2.70 -11.94
N ASP A 73 1.13 -3.84 -12.60
CA ASP A 73 0.05 -4.40 -13.40
C ASP A 73 -1.13 -4.87 -12.52
N ALA A 74 -0.86 -5.39 -11.33
CA ALA A 74 -1.90 -5.67 -10.35
C ALA A 74 -2.62 -4.39 -9.90
N PHE A 75 -1.89 -3.28 -9.71
CA PHE A 75 -2.50 -2.00 -9.38
C PHE A 75 -3.38 -1.48 -10.53
N ARG A 76 -2.94 -1.57 -11.79
CA ARG A 76 -3.76 -1.21 -12.95
C ARG A 76 -5.06 -2.00 -12.99
N ARG A 77 -4.99 -3.33 -12.84
CA ARG A 77 -6.19 -4.21 -12.82
C ARG A 77 -7.17 -3.88 -11.71
N LYS A 78 -6.67 -3.41 -10.56
CA LYS A 78 -7.54 -3.03 -9.43
C LYS A 78 -8.37 -1.78 -9.71
N TRP A 79 -7.80 -0.83 -10.46
CA TRP A 79 -8.33 0.54 -10.52
C TRP A 79 -8.89 0.96 -11.88
N VAL A 80 -8.53 0.29 -12.98
CA VAL A 80 -8.94 0.66 -14.35
C VAL A 80 -10.17 -0.14 -14.79
N VAL A 81 -11.06 0.51 -15.56
CA VAL A 81 -12.13 -0.16 -16.33
C VAL A 81 -11.61 -0.43 -17.73
N PHE A 82 -11.76 -1.67 -18.21
CA PHE A 82 -11.46 -2.05 -19.59
C PHE A 82 -12.59 -1.61 -20.54
#